data_AF-A0A2V9AZ12-F1
#
_entry.id   AF-A0A2V9AZ12-F1
#
_cell.length_a   1.000
_cell.length_b   1.000
_cell.length_c   1.000
_cell.angle_alpha   90.00
_cell.angle_beta   90.00
_cell.angle_gamma   90.00
#
_symmetry.space_group_name_H-M   'P 1'
#
loop_
_entity.id
_entity.type
_entity.pdbx_description
1 polymer ?
#
loop_
_entity_poly.entity_id
_entity_poly.type
_entity_poly.pdbx_seq_one_letter_code
_entity_poly.pdbx_strand_id
1 'polypeptide(L)' 'MSTYSTVEVAELVDVSWDTLNRWIREKKFHVPPVKAVGRVKIRLWTQAEVAEVLKYKEQHYRGKGTRKKRGKQAK' A
#
# COMPACT_ATOMS: atom_id res chain seq x y z
N MET A 1 5.71 -17.68 -4.43
CA MET A 1 5.22 -16.67 -3.46
C MET A 1 5.58 -15.30 -3.98
N SER A 2 4.61 -14.55 -4.51
CA SER A 2 4.85 -13.19 -5.00
C SER A 2 4.82 -12.22 -3.82
N THR A 3 5.87 -11.42 -3.67
CA THR A 3 5.91 -10.31 -2.70
C THR A 3 5.68 -9.01 -3.44
N TYR A 4 4.76 -8.19 -2.95
CA TYR A 4 4.43 -6.89 -3.53
C TYR A 4 5.09 -5.78 -2.73
N SER A 5 5.55 -4.74 -3.41
CA SER A 5 5.94 -3.48 -2.78
C SER A 5 4.71 -2.69 -2.35
N THR A 6 4.87 -1.77 -1.40
CA THR A 6 3.76 -0.90 -0.96
C THR A 6 3.12 -0.12 -2.11
N VAL A 7 3.88 0.22 -3.15
CA VAL A 7 3.34 0.91 -4.33
C VAL A 7 2.44 -0.02 -5.13
N GLU A 8 2.91 -1.24 -5.41
CA GLU A 8 2.10 -2.26 -6.10
C GLU A 8 0.82 -2.59 -5.32
N VAL A 9 0.88 -2.67 -3.98
CA VAL A 9 -0.32 -2.88 -3.16
C VAL A 9 -1.31 -1.73 -3.32
N ALA A 10 -0.84 -0.49 -3.36
CA ALA A 10 -1.71 0.66 -3.57
C ALA A 10 -2.41 0.60 -4.94
N GLU A 11 -1.69 0.13 -5.97
CA GLU A 11 -2.26 -0.07 -7.31
C GLU A 11 -3.26 -1.21 -7.37
N LEU A 12 -2.95 -2.35 -6.72
CA LEU A 12 -3.83 -3.52 -6.66
C LEU A 12 -5.14 -3.22 -5.93
N VAL A 13 -5.06 -2.44 -4.85
CA VAL A 13 -6.22 -2.07 -4.03
C VAL A 13 -6.89 -0.78 -4.55
N ASP A 14 -6.41 -0.21 -5.66
CA ASP A 14 -6.91 1.03 -6.27
C ASP A 14 -7.09 2.16 -5.24
N VAL A 15 -6.00 2.46 -4.53
CA VAL A 15 -5.90 3.56 -3.57
C VAL A 15 -4.65 4.37 -3.86
N SER A 16 -4.64 5.63 -3.44
CA SER A 16 -3.42 6.43 -3.54
C SER A 16 -2.35 5.91 -2.56
N TRP A 17 -1.07 6.06 -2.94
CA TRP A 17 0.04 5.68 -2.08
C TRP A 17 -0.01 6.42 -0.72
N ASP A 18 -0.43 7.68 -0.71
CA ASP A 18 -0.60 8.45 0.54
C ASP A 18 -1.70 7.87 1.43
N THR A 19 -2.81 7.40 0.85
CA THR A 19 -3.91 6.78 1.61
C THR A 19 -3.44 5.48 2.24
N LEU A 20 -2.75 4.63 1.47
CA LEU A 20 -2.19 3.39 2.00
C LEU A 20 -1.14 3.67 3.09
N ASN A 21 -0.27 4.65 2.89
CA ASN A 21 0.74 5.03 3.88
C ASN A 21 0.10 5.61 5.15
N ARG A 22 -1.02 6.33 5.04
CA ARG A 22 -1.81 6.79 6.18
C ARG A 22 -2.37 5.61 6.97
N TRP A 23 -3.00 4.64 6.31
CA TRP A 23 -3.53 3.45 7.00
C TRP A 23 -2.44 2.62 7.69
N ILE A 24 -1.27 2.52 7.05
CA ILE A 24 -0.09 1.88 7.64
C ILE A 24 0.34 2.59 8.93
N ARG A 25 0.36 3.92 8.95
CA ARG A 25 0.71 4.71 10.14
C ARG A 25 -0.33 4.57 11.25
N GLU A 26 -1.60 4.50 10.86
CA GLU A 26 -2.73 4.30 11.78
C GLU A 26 -2.90 2.84 12.24
N LYS A 27 -2.08 1.90 11.73
CA LYS A 27 -2.11 0.46 12.08
C LYS A 27 -3.49 -0.17 11.94
N LYS A 28 -4.22 0.15 10.86
CA LYS A 28 -5.60 -0.33 10.64
C LYS A 28 -5.72 -1.81 10.27
N PHE A 29 -4.63 -2.43 9.84
CA PHE A 29 -4.51 -3.84 9.44
C PHE A 29 -3.12 -4.36 9.79
N HIS A 30 -2.85 -5.66 9.57
CA HIS A 30 -1.52 -6.20 9.78
C HIS A 30 -0.53 -5.56 8.78
N VAL A 31 0.49 -4.88 9.32
CA VAL A 31 1.50 -4.24 8.49
C VAL A 31 2.79 -5.07 8.55
N PRO A 32 3.31 -5.55 7.40
CA PRO A 32 4.55 -6.29 7.37
C PRO A 32 5.71 -5.44 7.90
N PRO A 33 6.68 -6.05 8.59
CA PRO A 33 7.87 -5.35 9.04
C PRO A 33 8.66 -4.82 7.84
N VAL A 34 9.32 -3.68 8.06
CA VAL A 34 10.23 -3.11 7.07
C VAL A 34 11.45 -4.04 6.96
N LYS A 35 11.69 -4.55 5.75
CA LYS A 35 12.88 -5.35 5.44
C LYS A 35 13.94 -4.46 4.79
N ALA A 36 15.18 -4.61 5.24
CA ALA A 36 16.32 -4.02 4.56
C ALA A 36 16.70 -4.93 3.40
N VAL A 37 16.57 -4.43 2.17
CA VAL A 37 17.05 -5.09 0.96
C VAL A 37 18.20 -4.25 0.43
N GLY A 38 19.43 -4.66 0.74
CA GLY A 38 20.63 -3.86 0.51
C GLY A 38 20.60 -2.55 1.31
N ARG A 39 20.73 -1.42 0.61
CA ARG A 39 20.68 -0.07 1.22
C ARG A 39 19.27 0.51 1.35
N VAL A 40 18.25 -0.20 0.85
CA VAL A 40 16.87 0.31 0.81
C VAL A 40 16.01 -0.41 1.85
N LYS A 41 15.20 0.37 2.56
CA LYS A 41 14.20 -0.14 3.51
C LYS A 41 12.85 -0.21 2.80
N ILE A 42 12.37 -1.42 2.53
CA ILE A 42 11.09 -1.66 1.84
C ILE A 42 10.17 -2.55 2.67
N ARG A 43 8.86 -2.40 2.50
CA ARG A 43 7.89 -3.35 3.01
C ARG A 43 7.55 -4.32 1.89
N LEU A 44 7.65 -5.61 2.18
CA LEU A 44 7.27 -6.68 1.28
C LEU A 44 5.94 -7.25 1.78
N TRP A 45 4.91 -7.10 0.97
CA TRP A 45 3.56 -7.53 1.23
C TRP A 45 3.32 -8.90 0.60
N THR A 46 2.66 -9.76 1.35
CA THR A 46 2.14 -11.04 0.88
C THR A 46 0.74 -10.86 0.31
N GLN A 47 0.29 -11.81 -0.50
CA GLN A 47 -1.08 -11.80 -1.03
C GLN A 47 -2.15 -11.78 0.08
N ALA A 48 -1.89 -12.43 1.22
CA ALA A 48 -2.79 -12.43 2.37
C ALA A 48 -2.95 -11.01 2.97
N GLU A 49 -1.83 -10.30 3.15
CA GLU A 49 -1.86 -8.93 3.68
C GLU A 49 -2.54 -7.97 2.69
N VAL A 50 -2.32 -8.14 1.39
CA VAL A 50 -3.05 -7.36 0.35
C VAL A 50 -4.57 -7.58 0.47
N ALA A 51 -5.01 -8.81 0.71
CA ALA A 51 -6.41 -9.11 0.90
C ALA A 51 -6.98 -8.46 2.17
N GLU A 52 -6.21 -8.32 3.25
CA GLU A 52 -6.63 -7.56 4.44
C GLU A 52 -6.82 -6.08 4.13
N VAL A 53 -5.90 -5.47 3.39
CA VAL A 53 -6.01 -4.06 2.96
C VAL A 53 -7.26 -3.87 2.10
N LEU A 54 -7.56 -4.80 1.20
CA LEU A 54 -8.76 -4.76 0.36
C LEU A 54 -10.03 -4.86 1.23
N LYS A 55 -10.10 -5.80 2.16
CA LYS A 55 -11.22 -5.93 3.10
C LYS A 55 -11.42 -4.66 3.93
N TYR A 56 -10.33 -4.08 4.43
CA TYR A 56 -10.39 -2.82 5.18
C TYR A 56 -10.94 -1.67 4.32
N LYS A 57 -10.49 -1.58 3.06
CA LYS A 57 -11.03 -0.60 2.09
C LYS A 57 -12.54 -0.78 1.93
N GLU A 58 -13.01 -1.99 1.66
CA GLU A 58 -14.43 -2.25 1.43
C GLU A 58 -15.30 -1.92 2.66
N GLN A 59 -14.80 -2.20 3.86
CA GLN A 59 -15.54 -1.98 5.11
C GLN A 59 -15.54 -0.52 5.57
N HIS A 60 -14.41 0.19 5.40
CA HIS A 60 -14.21 1.49 6.04
C HIS A 60 -13.97 2.65 5.08
N TYR A 61 -13.68 2.38 3.80
CA TYR A 61 -13.28 3.42 2.84
C TYR A 61 -14.26 3.52 1.66
N ARG A 62 -15.20 4.47 1.78
CA ARG A 62 -16.11 4.91 0.70
C ARG A 62 -15.56 6.07 -0.14
N GLY A 63 -14.30 6.47 0.09
CA GLY A 63 -13.69 7.58 -0.65
C GLY A 63 -13.42 7.19 -2.11
N LYS A 64 -13.85 8.01 -3.07
CA LYS A 64 -13.40 7.90 -4.47
C LYS A 64 -11.89 8.14 -4.50
N GLY A 65 -11.10 7.07 -4.48
CA GLY A 65 -9.65 7.08 -4.63
C GLY A 65 -9.27 7.61 -6.01
N THR A 66 -9.42 8.91 -6.21
CA THR A 66 -8.99 9.55 -7.45
C THR A 66 -7.48 9.57 -7.44
N ARG A 67 -6.87 8.74 -8.28
CA ARG A 67 -5.48 8.89 -8.70
C ARG A 67 -5.29 10.33 -9.20
N LYS A 68 -4.83 11.25 -8.35
CA LYS A 68 -4.04 12.38 -8.86
C LYS A 68 -2.78 11.74 -9.40
N LYS A 69 -2.75 11.50 -10.73
CA LYS A 69 -1.53 11.16 -11.46
C LYS A 69 -0.48 12.18 -11.03
N ARG A 70 0.42 11.82 -10.11
CA ARG A 70 1.61 12.61 -9.86
C ARG A 70 2.38 12.52 -11.16
N GLY A 71 2.29 13.60 -11.96
CA GLY A 71 3.12 13.77 -13.13
C GLY A 71 4.55 13.43 -12.73
N LYS A 72 5.18 12.55 -13.51
CA LYS A 72 6.60 12.20 -13.38
C LYS A 72 7.35 13.50 -13.08
N GLN A 73 7.84 13.68 -11.85
CA GLN A 73 8.93 14.62 -11.65
C GLN A 73 10.12 13.96 -12.35
N ALA A 74 10.34 14.40 -13.59
CA ALA A 74 11.58 14.21 -14.30
C ALA A 74 12.71 14.79 -13.45
N LYS A 75 13.86 14.12 -13.53
CA LYS A 75 15.12 14.40 -12.84
C LYS A 75 15.48 15.88 -12.79
#